data_AF-A0A0J6RUL4-F1
#
_entry.id   AF-A0A0J6RUL4-F1
#
_cell.length_a   1.000
_cell.length_b   1.000
_cell.length_c   1.000
_cell.angle_alpha   90.00
_cell.angle_beta   90.00
_cell.angle_gamma   90.00
#
_symmetry.space_group_name_H-M   'P 1'
#
loop_
_entity.id
_entity.type
_entity.pdbx_description
1 polymer ?
#
loop_
_entity_poly.entity_id
_entity_poly.type
_entity_poly.pdbx_seq_one_letter_code
_entity_poly.pdbx_strand_id
1 'polypeptide(L)'
;LDARVGQGTFVSETPARAASDLPAPVNIDLSMNLPPQPVEANLDLRIAQGLATIRSEAGFSAYLGYTRPGGTADEREVGAAWLAPRVPNASAGRIVIYPGSQAIIFNALLALTSPGDVVLTEALTFPGIKAAAARLDVRLVGVAMDPGGARPAALAEACRKHKPKVVYLVPTQQNPTTATMSAARRKAVADIIRKRGCVLIEDDVYGPLEPQVAPIASLIPEHTYLA
;
A
#
# COMPACT_ATOMS: atom_id res chain seq x y z
N LEU A 1 18.70 -37.65 -7.53
CA LEU A 1 18.06 -38.78 -8.23
C LEU A 1 18.77 -40.04 -7.78
N ASP A 2 18.16 -40.78 -6.87
CA ASP A 2 18.66 -42.08 -6.43
C ASP A 2 17.64 -43.12 -6.87
N ALA A 3 18.05 -44.08 -7.70
CA ALA A 3 17.17 -45.09 -8.26
C ALA A 3 17.64 -46.47 -7.82
N ARG A 4 16.74 -47.26 -7.24
CA ARG A 4 16.91 -48.69 -7.00
C ARG A 4 15.74 -49.45 -7.65
N VAL A 5 16.05 -50.58 -8.27
CA VAL A 5 15.11 -51.38 -9.05
C VAL A 5 13.96 -51.88 -8.15
N GLY A 6 12.71 -51.61 -8.54
CA GLY A 6 11.49 -52.18 -7.94
C GLY A 6 10.67 -51.26 -7.01
N GLN A 7 11.05 -50.00 -6.80
CA GLN A 7 10.39 -49.11 -5.83
C GLN A 7 9.67 -47.89 -6.46
N GLY A 8 9.73 -47.70 -7.77
CA GLY A 8 9.20 -46.50 -8.43
C GLY A 8 10.11 -45.27 -8.28
N THR A 9 9.73 -44.17 -8.92
CA THR A 9 10.47 -42.89 -8.90
C THR A 9 9.82 -41.95 -7.89
N PHE A 10 10.57 -41.54 -6.87
CA PHE A 10 10.14 -40.48 -5.95
C PHE A 10 10.94 -39.21 -6.22
N VAL A 11 10.24 -38.09 -6.45
CA VAL A 11 10.85 -36.75 -6.45
C VAL A 11 10.85 -36.27 -5.00
N SER A 12 12.03 -36.29 -4.36
CA SER A 12 12.22 -35.65 -3.07
C SER A 12 12.56 -34.17 -3.31
N GLU A 13 11.55 -33.30 -3.22
CA GLU A 13 11.80 -31.88 -2.93
C GLU A 13 12.00 -31.73 -1.43
N THR A 14 13.18 -32.10 -0.95
CA THR A 14 13.68 -31.56 0.31
C THR A 14 14.91 -30.75 -0.02
N PRO A 15 14.86 -29.41 -0.07
CA PRO A 15 16.08 -28.65 0.09
C PRO A 15 16.56 -28.97 1.50
N ALA A 16 17.63 -29.74 1.58
CA ALA A 16 18.31 -30.01 2.84
C ALA A 16 18.64 -28.66 3.48
N ARG A 17 18.06 -28.42 4.67
CA ARG A 17 18.36 -27.24 5.49
C ARG A 17 19.87 -27.06 5.58
N ALA A 18 20.35 -25.86 5.23
CA ALA A 18 21.63 -25.43 5.74
C ALA A 18 21.46 -25.17 7.25
N ALA A 19 22.44 -25.54 8.06
CA ALA A 19 22.36 -25.51 9.53
C ALA A 19 22.29 -24.09 10.15
N SER A 20 21.99 -23.05 9.37
CA SER A 20 21.66 -21.70 9.86
C SER A 20 20.21 -21.55 10.34
N ASP A 21 19.36 -22.56 10.14
CA ASP A 21 17.90 -22.52 10.32
C ASP A 21 17.40 -22.80 11.75
N LEU A 22 18.11 -22.35 12.80
CA LEU A 22 17.48 -22.28 14.12
C LEU A 22 16.52 -21.08 14.10
N PRO A 23 15.19 -21.26 14.25
CA PRO A 23 14.29 -20.12 14.31
C PRO A 23 14.74 -19.23 15.47
N ALA A 24 14.92 -17.94 15.19
CA ALA A 24 15.06 -16.94 16.23
C ALA A 24 13.95 -17.18 17.29
N PRO A 25 14.23 -16.96 18.58
CA PRO A 25 13.23 -17.15 19.63
C PRO A 25 11.92 -16.48 19.20
N VAL A 26 10.85 -17.27 19.12
CA VAL A 26 9.54 -16.80 18.64
C VAL A 26 8.98 -15.86 19.71
N ASN A 27 9.22 -14.57 19.52
CA ASN A 27 8.54 -13.55 20.29
C ASN A 27 7.22 -13.26 19.58
N ILE A 28 6.09 -13.58 20.23
CA ILE A 28 4.77 -13.29 19.69
C ILE A 28 4.51 -11.79 19.90
N ASP A 29 4.83 -11.00 18.88
CA ASP A 29 4.58 -9.57 18.85
C ASP A 29 3.24 -9.29 18.14
N LEU A 30 2.25 -8.84 18.91
CA LEU A 30 0.93 -8.43 18.40
C LEU A 30 0.81 -6.91 18.21
N SER A 31 1.91 -6.16 18.35
CA SER A 31 1.91 -4.70 18.22
C SER A 31 1.88 -4.21 16.77
N MET A 32 2.30 -5.05 15.82
CA MET A 32 2.31 -4.74 14.39
C MET A 32 1.69 -5.86 13.56
N ASN A 33 0.93 -5.48 12.54
CA ASN A 33 0.43 -6.40 11.53
C ASN A 33 1.57 -6.70 10.54
N LEU A 34 2.35 -7.74 10.82
CA LEU A 34 3.41 -8.24 9.94
C LEU A 34 2.87 -9.39 9.07
N PRO A 35 3.18 -9.41 7.76
CA PRO A 35 2.83 -10.54 6.92
C PRO A 35 3.41 -11.84 7.47
N PRO A 36 2.62 -12.93 7.57
CA PRO A 36 3.14 -14.21 8.01
C PRO A 36 4.21 -14.70 7.03
N GLN A 37 5.15 -15.50 7.54
CA GLN A 37 6.26 -16.07 6.78
C GLN A 37 6.12 -17.60 6.70
N PRO A 38 5.10 -18.12 5.98
CA PRO A 38 4.91 -19.56 5.86
C PRO A 38 6.06 -20.19 5.08
N VAL A 39 6.45 -21.41 5.44
CA VAL A 39 7.57 -22.13 4.80
C VAL A 39 7.31 -22.32 3.30
N GLU A 40 6.04 -22.51 2.93
CA GLU A 40 5.55 -22.68 1.57
C GLU A 40 5.78 -21.44 0.70
N ALA A 41 5.88 -20.24 1.30
CA ALA A 41 6.24 -19.04 0.55
C ALA A 41 7.69 -19.08 0.05
N ASN A 42 8.58 -19.78 0.79
CA ASN A 42 9.99 -19.95 0.48
C ASN A 42 10.67 -18.63 0.04
N LEU A 43 10.45 -17.57 0.83
CA LEU A 43 10.83 -16.22 0.44
C LEU A 43 12.33 -16.07 0.20
N ASP A 44 13.17 -16.71 1.02
CA ASP A 44 14.63 -16.64 0.87
C ASP A 44 15.08 -17.12 -0.50
N LEU A 45 14.55 -18.27 -0.96
CA LEU A 45 14.87 -18.79 -2.30
C LEU A 45 14.37 -17.85 -3.40
N ARG A 46 13.14 -17.33 -3.27
CA ARG A 46 12.56 -16.42 -4.27
C ARG A 46 13.33 -15.10 -4.37
N ILE A 47 13.76 -14.55 -3.23
CA ILE A 47 14.58 -13.34 -3.17
C ILE A 47 15.94 -13.61 -3.82
N ALA A 48 16.60 -14.72 -3.45
CA ALA A 48 17.88 -15.09 -4.04
C ALA A 48 17.80 -15.29 -5.55
N GLN A 49 16.76 -15.96 -6.05
CA GLN A 49 16.50 -16.14 -7.48
C GLN A 49 16.25 -14.81 -8.18
N GLY A 50 15.42 -13.93 -7.60
CA GLY A 50 15.16 -12.61 -8.18
C GLY A 50 16.42 -11.75 -8.31
N LEU A 51 17.27 -11.74 -7.27
CA LEU A 51 18.56 -11.05 -7.32
C LEU A 51 19.51 -11.64 -8.37
N ALA A 52 19.50 -12.97 -8.54
CA ALA A 52 20.29 -13.63 -9.58
C ALA A 52 19.79 -13.27 -10.99
N THR A 53 18.48 -13.16 -11.20
CA THR A 53 17.89 -12.71 -12.47
C THR A 53 18.30 -11.27 -12.78
N ILE A 54 18.14 -10.34 -11.83
CA ILE A 54 18.55 -8.94 -11.98
C ILE A 54 20.03 -8.86 -12.38
N ARG A 55 20.90 -9.61 -11.69
CA ARG A 55 22.33 -9.69 -12.00
C ARG A 55 22.62 -10.18 -13.42
N SER A 56 21.81 -11.11 -13.93
CA SER A 56 22.00 -11.71 -15.25
C SER A 56 21.62 -10.77 -16.40
N GLU A 57 20.65 -9.87 -16.17
CA GLU A 57 20.21 -8.85 -17.13
C GLU A 57 21.18 -7.67 -17.15
N ALA A 58 21.62 -7.21 -15.97
CA ALA A 58 22.63 -6.17 -15.83
C ALA A 58 23.49 -6.42 -14.58
N GLY A 59 24.80 -6.17 -14.69
CA GLY A 59 25.68 -6.25 -13.52
C GLY A 59 25.23 -5.28 -12.42
N PHE A 60 25.38 -5.65 -11.14
CA PHE A 60 24.88 -4.84 -10.01
C PHE A 60 25.38 -3.39 -10.01
N SER A 61 26.57 -3.12 -10.57
CA SER A 61 27.12 -1.78 -10.71
C SER A 61 26.20 -0.82 -11.50
N ALA A 62 25.36 -1.33 -12.40
CA ALA A 62 24.37 -0.55 -13.14
C ALA A 62 23.32 0.11 -12.22
N TYR A 63 23.08 -0.46 -11.03
CA TYR A 63 22.08 0.01 -10.06
C TYR A 63 22.67 0.84 -8.91
N LEU A 64 23.98 1.08 -8.90
CA LEU A 64 24.66 1.85 -7.84
C LEU A 64 24.73 3.36 -8.14
N GLY A 65 24.28 3.79 -9.31
CA GLY A 65 24.25 5.19 -9.72
C GLY A 65 22.99 5.94 -9.26
N TYR A 66 23.00 7.26 -9.41
CA TYR A 66 21.79 8.06 -9.24
C TYR A 66 20.77 7.74 -10.33
N THR A 67 19.54 7.44 -9.92
CA THR A 67 18.43 7.16 -10.80
C THR A 67 17.45 8.34 -10.84
N ARG A 68 16.53 8.30 -11.81
CA ARG A 68 15.48 9.31 -11.92
C ARG A 68 14.56 9.27 -10.69
N PRO A 69 14.27 10.42 -10.04
CA PRO A 69 13.26 10.47 -8.99
C PRO A 69 11.90 9.93 -9.48
N GLY A 70 11.29 9.05 -8.70
CA GLY A 70 10.02 8.41 -9.04
C GLY A 70 10.13 7.20 -9.99
N GLY A 71 11.35 6.73 -10.25
CA GLY A 71 11.64 5.51 -11.00
C GLY A 71 11.97 5.73 -12.49
N THR A 72 12.59 4.73 -13.11
CA THR A 72 12.88 4.69 -14.54
C THR A 72 11.60 4.49 -15.37
N ALA A 73 11.69 4.53 -16.70
CA ALA A 73 10.53 4.21 -17.55
C ALA A 73 10.10 2.76 -17.34
N ASP A 74 11.06 1.84 -17.37
CA ASP A 74 10.83 0.40 -17.25
C ASP A 74 10.23 0.03 -15.89
N GLU A 75 10.74 0.61 -14.79
CA GLU A 75 10.18 0.38 -13.45
C GLU A 75 8.72 0.81 -13.35
N ARG A 76 8.35 1.94 -13.98
CA ARG A 76 6.97 2.41 -13.98
C ARG A 76 6.05 1.56 -14.85
N GLU A 77 6.54 1.00 -15.97
CA GLU A 77 5.78 0.04 -16.77
C GLU A 77 5.55 -1.27 -16.00
N VAL A 78 6.58 -1.79 -15.32
CA VAL A 78 6.44 -2.95 -14.43
C VAL A 78 5.45 -2.65 -13.30
N GLY A 79 5.53 -1.47 -12.68
CA GLY A 79 4.58 -1.03 -11.66
C GLY A 79 3.14 -0.94 -12.19
N ALA A 80 2.94 -0.48 -13.43
CA ALA A 80 1.61 -0.40 -14.05
C ALA A 80 1.02 -1.78 -14.28
N ALA A 81 1.84 -2.70 -14.82
CA ALA A 81 1.44 -4.09 -15.02
C ALA A 81 1.12 -4.77 -13.69
N TRP A 82 1.91 -4.53 -12.64
CA TRP A 82 1.68 -5.07 -11.30
C TRP A 82 0.39 -4.52 -10.66
N LEU A 83 0.07 -3.24 -10.86
CA LEU A 83 -1.15 -2.62 -10.35
C LEU A 83 -2.40 -2.94 -11.17
N ALA A 84 -2.27 -3.38 -12.43
CA ALA A 84 -3.40 -3.58 -13.34
C ALA A 84 -4.56 -4.45 -12.77
N PRO A 85 -4.31 -5.55 -12.03
CA PRO A 85 -5.38 -6.32 -11.40
C PRO A 85 -6.19 -5.52 -10.37
N ARG A 86 -5.57 -4.53 -9.73
CA ARG A 86 -6.16 -3.68 -8.70
C ARG A 86 -6.78 -2.41 -9.29
N VAL A 87 -6.11 -1.81 -10.28
CA VAL A 87 -6.47 -0.60 -10.99
C VAL A 87 -6.33 -0.87 -12.49
N PRO A 88 -7.41 -1.30 -13.18
CA PRO A 88 -7.33 -1.76 -14.57
C PRO A 88 -6.76 -0.75 -15.58
N ASN A 89 -6.86 0.55 -15.28
CA ASN A 89 -6.34 1.63 -16.13
C ASN A 89 -5.03 2.24 -15.58
N ALA A 90 -4.28 1.50 -14.77
CA ALA A 90 -2.96 1.93 -14.31
C ALA A 90 -2.04 2.18 -15.52
N SER A 91 -1.35 3.32 -15.52
CA SER A 91 -0.42 3.69 -16.60
C SER A 91 0.89 4.17 -16.02
N ALA A 92 2.00 3.84 -16.69
CA ALA A 92 3.34 4.21 -16.25
C ALA A 92 3.52 5.74 -16.11
N GLY A 93 2.76 6.55 -16.85
CA GLY A 93 2.77 8.01 -16.73
C GLY A 93 2.13 8.55 -15.44
N ARG A 94 1.42 7.70 -14.70
CA ARG A 94 0.72 8.03 -13.45
C ARG A 94 1.27 7.29 -12.22
N ILE A 95 2.44 6.67 -12.37
CA ILE A 95 3.10 5.90 -11.32
C ILE A 95 4.35 6.63 -10.85
N VAL A 96 4.57 6.57 -9.54
CA VAL A 96 5.81 7.04 -8.91
C VAL A 96 6.32 5.89 -8.07
N ILE A 97 7.53 5.42 -8.36
CA ILE A 97 8.19 4.41 -7.54
C ILE A 97 8.72 5.08 -6.27
N TYR A 98 8.40 4.48 -5.13
CA TYR A 98 8.69 5.07 -3.82
C TYR A 98 9.12 4.01 -2.79
N PRO A 99 10.05 4.31 -1.87
CA PRO A 99 10.49 3.36 -0.84
C PRO A 99 9.48 3.25 0.32
N GLY A 100 8.28 2.74 0.01
CA GLY A 100 7.25 2.37 0.99
C GLY A 100 6.16 3.42 1.24
N SER A 101 4.99 2.94 1.69
CA SER A 101 3.75 3.73 1.84
C SER A 101 3.90 4.90 2.82
N GLN A 102 4.56 4.72 3.98
CA GLN A 102 4.76 5.81 4.94
C GLN A 102 5.54 6.99 4.32
N ALA A 103 6.55 6.69 3.52
CA ALA A 103 7.40 7.71 2.93
C ALA A 103 6.62 8.50 1.83
N ILE A 104 5.80 7.81 1.03
CA ILE A 104 4.98 8.49 0.01
C ILE A 104 3.84 9.27 0.64
N ILE A 105 3.21 8.78 1.71
CA ILE A 105 2.16 9.53 2.44
C ILE A 105 2.74 10.83 3.02
N PHE A 106 3.92 10.77 3.65
CA PHE A 106 4.60 11.97 4.15
C PHE A 106 4.85 12.98 3.02
N ASN A 107 5.39 12.53 1.88
CA ASN A 107 5.69 13.41 0.76
C ASN A 107 4.47 13.91 0.00
N ALA A 108 3.40 13.12 -0.08
CA ALA A 108 2.12 13.55 -0.61
C ALA A 108 1.55 14.69 0.26
N LEU A 109 1.59 14.54 1.60
CA LEU A 109 1.22 15.65 2.48
C LEU A 109 2.11 16.88 2.26
N LEU A 110 3.42 16.72 2.22
CA LEU A 110 4.36 17.81 1.99
C LEU A 110 4.08 18.54 0.67
N ALA A 111 3.72 17.82 -0.39
CA ALA A 111 3.42 18.39 -1.70
C ALA A 111 2.05 19.07 -1.78
N LEU A 112 1.06 18.58 -1.02
CA LEU A 112 -0.35 18.99 -1.16
C LEU A 112 -0.81 19.99 -0.09
N THR A 113 -0.01 20.21 0.95
CA THR A 113 -0.38 21.02 2.11
C THR A 113 0.69 22.03 2.49
N SER A 114 0.34 22.96 3.36
CA SER A 114 1.22 23.92 4.02
C SER A 114 0.97 23.89 5.53
N PRO A 115 1.94 24.33 6.35
CA PRO A 115 1.73 24.50 7.79
C PRO A 115 0.42 25.23 8.12
N GLY A 116 -0.37 24.68 9.04
CA GLY A 116 -1.69 25.16 9.43
C GLY A 116 -2.87 24.65 8.58
N ASP A 117 -2.62 24.02 7.42
CA ASP A 117 -3.70 23.44 6.61
C ASP A 117 -4.40 22.30 7.34
N VAL A 118 -5.66 22.06 6.97
CA VAL A 118 -6.47 20.96 7.50
C VAL A 118 -6.46 19.77 6.55
N VAL A 119 -6.22 18.59 7.12
CA VAL A 119 -6.40 17.30 6.46
C VAL A 119 -7.46 16.50 7.22
N LEU A 120 -8.46 16.01 6.48
CA LEU A 120 -9.43 15.09 7.07
C LEU A 120 -8.88 13.67 7.07
N THR A 121 -9.13 12.95 8.16
CA THR A 121 -8.78 11.53 8.32
C THR A 121 -9.96 10.79 8.92
N GLU A 122 -9.92 9.46 8.99
CA GLU A 122 -10.81 8.75 9.90
C GLU A 122 -10.55 9.12 11.37
N ALA A 123 -11.59 9.09 12.21
CA ALA A 123 -11.45 9.39 13.64
C ALA A 123 -10.45 8.47 14.37
N LEU A 124 -10.38 7.20 13.96
CA LEU A 124 -9.30 6.28 14.29
C LEU A 124 -8.55 6.01 12.99
N THR A 125 -7.25 6.29 12.93
CA THR A 125 -6.48 6.22 11.68
C THR A 125 -5.05 5.74 11.94
N PHE A 126 -4.33 5.44 10.86
CA PHE A 126 -2.98 4.93 10.88
C PHE A 126 -2.02 5.87 11.66
N PRO A 127 -1.21 5.36 12.61
CA PRO A 127 -0.28 6.21 13.35
C PRO A 127 0.71 7.00 12.48
N GLY A 128 1.09 6.45 11.32
CA GLY A 128 2.05 7.08 10.42
C GLY A 128 1.58 8.41 9.81
N ILE A 129 0.27 8.55 9.50
CA ILE A 129 -0.29 9.84 9.04
C ILE A 129 -0.25 10.89 10.16
N LYS A 130 -0.44 10.48 11.43
CA LYS A 130 -0.36 11.38 12.59
C LYS A 130 1.07 11.89 12.79
N ALA A 131 2.06 11.00 12.67
CA ALA A 131 3.48 11.37 12.75
C ALA A 131 3.89 12.33 11.62
N ALA A 132 3.44 12.05 10.39
CA ALA A 132 3.69 12.91 9.23
C ALA A 132 3.08 14.30 9.40
N ALA A 133 1.81 14.38 9.79
CA ALA A 133 1.11 15.65 9.99
C ALA A 133 1.75 16.50 11.10
N ALA A 134 2.14 15.89 12.23
CA ALA A 134 2.82 16.59 13.30
C ALA A 134 4.16 17.20 12.85
N ARG A 135 4.91 16.50 12.00
CA ARG A 135 6.19 16.99 11.47
C ARG A 135 6.02 18.15 10.49
N LEU A 136 4.91 18.19 9.77
CA LEU A 136 4.59 19.19 8.75
C LEU A 136 3.75 20.37 9.27
N ASP A 137 3.43 20.38 10.57
CA ASP A 137 2.51 21.33 11.22
C ASP A 137 1.12 21.35 10.53
N VAL A 138 0.65 20.18 10.12
CA VAL A 138 -0.66 19.99 9.49
C VAL A 138 -1.68 19.57 10.54
N ARG A 139 -2.86 20.20 10.52
CA ARG A 139 -3.93 19.89 11.46
C ARG A 139 -4.80 18.75 10.94
N LEU A 140 -4.76 17.62 11.65
CA LEU A 140 -5.69 16.52 11.39
C LEU A 140 -7.06 16.77 12.04
N VAL A 141 -8.12 16.48 11.28
CA VAL A 141 -9.50 16.45 11.80
C VAL A 141 -10.11 15.09 11.49
N GLY A 142 -10.51 14.38 12.55
CA GLY A 142 -11.13 13.07 12.45
C GLY A 142 -12.58 13.14 12.00
N VAL A 143 -12.93 12.37 10.97
CA VAL A 143 -14.29 12.16 10.49
C VAL A 143 -14.91 11.01 11.26
N ALA A 144 -16.13 11.21 11.76
CA ALA A 144 -16.85 10.18 12.50
C ALA A 144 -17.03 8.90 11.67
N MET A 145 -16.87 7.76 12.33
CA MET A 145 -16.90 6.43 11.73
C MET A 145 -18.07 5.61 12.26
N ASP A 146 -18.36 4.52 11.56
CA ASP A 146 -19.18 3.39 12.03
C ASP A 146 -18.47 2.07 11.61
N PRO A 147 -19.05 0.87 11.85
CA PRO A 147 -18.40 -0.40 11.47
C PRO A 147 -18.05 -0.55 9.98
N GLY A 148 -18.59 0.29 9.09
CA GLY A 148 -18.21 0.34 7.68
C GLY A 148 -17.18 1.42 7.35
N GLY A 149 -16.44 1.96 8.33
CA GLY A 149 -15.44 3.01 8.16
C GLY A 149 -16.01 4.44 8.29
N ALA A 150 -15.34 5.43 7.68
CA ALA A 150 -15.78 6.83 7.74
C ALA A 150 -17.20 7.03 7.16
N ARG A 151 -18.02 7.80 7.87
CA ARG A 151 -19.41 8.05 7.50
C ARG A 151 -19.49 9.15 6.43
N PRO A 152 -20.10 8.90 5.25
CA PRO A 152 -20.19 9.91 4.18
C PRO A 152 -20.84 11.23 4.62
N ALA A 153 -21.90 11.17 5.44
CA ALA A 153 -22.54 12.38 5.96
C ALA A 153 -21.60 13.23 6.83
N ALA A 154 -20.80 12.58 7.69
CA ALA A 154 -19.82 13.26 8.53
C ALA A 154 -18.66 13.83 7.70
N LEU A 155 -18.21 13.10 6.67
CA LEU A 155 -17.21 13.61 5.71
C LEU A 155 -17.72 14.87 5.01
N ALA A 156 -18.95 14.84 4.49
CA ALA A 156 -19.56 15.97 3.80
C ALA A 156 -19.72 17.20 4.70
N GLU A 157 -20.01 17.01 5.99
CA GLU A 157 -20.05 18.08 6.98
C GLU A 157 -18.66 18.63 7.29
N ALA A 158 -17.68 17.76 7.56
CA ALA A 158 -16.32 18.16 7.84
C ALA A 158 -15.72 18.94 6.66
N CYS A 159 -15.97 18.52 5.42
CA CYS A 159 -15.56 19.26 4.23
C CYS A 159 -16.16 20.67 4.16
N ARG A 160 -17.45 20.85 4.54
CA ARG A 160 -18.06 22.20 4.60
C ARG A 160 -17.43 23.08 5.66
N LYS A 161 -17.22 22.51 6.84
CA LYS A 161 -16.78 23.23 8.04
C LYS A 161 -15.32 23.63 7.96
N HIS A 162 -14.47 22.70 7.52
CA HIS A 162 -13.02 22.86 7.59
C HIS A 162 -12.37 23.19 6.24
N LYS A 163 -13.09 23.02 5.12
CA LYS A 163 -12.59 23.28 3.76
C LYS A 163 -11.19 22.67 3.53
N PRO A 164 -11.01 21.36 3.80
CA PRO A 164 -9.70 20.72 3.73
C PRO A 164 -9.17 20.72 2.29
N LYS A 165 -7.85 20.77 2.13
CA LYS A 165 -7.21 20.51 0.84
C LYS A 165 -7.13 19.01 0.55
N VAL A 166 -6.86 18.23 1.58
CA VAL A 166 -6.63 16.78 1.48
C VAL A 166 -7.55 16.02 2.42
N VAL A 167 -7.99 14.86 1.95
CA VAL A 167 -8.61 13.81 2.75
C VAL A 167 -7.72 12.58 2.64
N TYR A 168 -7.36 11.96 3.76
CA TYR A 168 -6.65 10.69 3.82
C TYR A 168 -7.58 9.63 4.39
N LEU A 169 -7.70 8.48 3.72
CA LEU A 169 -8.53 7.35 4.17
C LEU A 169 -7.80 6.04 3.91
N VAL A 170 -8.13 5.02 4.71
CA VAL A 170 -7.76 3.62 4.49
C VAL A 170 -9.05 2.82 4.23
N PRO A 171 -9.61 2.82 3.00
CA PRO A 171 -10.97 2.33 2.79
C PRO A 171 -11.12 0.81 2.82
N THR A 172 -10.01 0.09 2.66
CA THR A 172 -9.94 -1.39 2.63
C THR A 172 -9.20 -1.88 3.86
N GLN A 173 -9.84 -2.74 4.68
CA GLN A 173 -9.24 -3.30 5.91
C GLN A 173 -8.58 -2.22 6.78
N GLN A 174 -9.37 -1.20 7.12
CA GLN A 174 -8.94 0.04 7.76
C GLN A 174 -8.02 -0.18 8.98
N ASN A 175 -6.91 0.54 9.07
CA ASN A 175 -6.04 0.47 10.26
C ASN A 175 -6.46 1.53 11.31
N PRO A 176 -6.96 1.15 12.51
CA PRO A 176 -6.87 -0.20 13.13
C PRO A 176 -8.17 -1.02 13.15
N THR A 177 -9.28 -0.51 12.61
CA THR A 177 -10.61 -1.09 12.85
C THR A 177 -10.98 -2.30 11.99
N THR A 178 -10.15 -2.65 11.02
CA THR A 178 -10.35 -3.67 9.98
C THR A 178 -11.61 -3.49 9.12
N ALA A 179 -12.28 -2.33 9.22
CA ALA A 179 -13.46 -2.05 8.43
C ALA A 179 -13.12 -1.95 6.93
N THR A 180 -13.96 -2.54 6.09
CA THR A 180 -13.88 -2.37 4.62
C THR A 180 -15.13 -1.62 4.14
N MET A 181 -14.92 -0.46 3.50
CA MET A 181 -16.01 0.33 2.92
C MET A 181 -16.68 -0.42 1.77
N SER A 182 -18.02 -0.50 1.81
CA SER A 182 -18.81 -1.05 0.70
C SER A 182 -18.70 -0.19 -0.57
N ALA A 183 -19.01 -0.78 -1.73
CA ALA A 183 -19.01 -0.08 -3.01
C ALA A 183 -19.92 1.18 -3.00
N ALA A 184 -21.11 1.08 -2.41
CA ALA A 184 -22.02 2.21 -2.27
C ALA A 184 -21.43 3.35 -1.43
N ARG A 185 -20.71 3.00 -0.35
CA ARG A 185 -20.03 3.98 0.51
C ARG A 185 -18.84 4.63 -0.20
N ARG A 186 -18.02 3.85 -0.92
CA ARG A 186 -16.92 4.36 -1.76
C ARG A 186 -17.42 5.35 -2.80
N LYS A 187 -18.53 5.03 -3.48
CA LYS A 187 -19.18 5.96 -4.41
C LYS A 187 -19.63 7.25 -3.72
N ALA A 188 -20.28 7.16 -2.56
CA ALA A 188 -20.70 8.35 -1.81
C ALA A 188 -19.51 9.22 -1.39
N VAL A 189 -18.40 8.62 -0.94
CA VAL A 189 -17.15 9.32 -0.63
C VAL A 189 -16.59 10.00 -1.89
N ALA A 190 -16.49 9.28 -3.01
CA ALA A 190 -16.01 9.81 -4.28
C ALA A 190 -16.83 11.04 -4.73
N ASP A 191 -18.15 10.95 -4.66
CA ASP A 191 -19.07 12.05 -5.01
C ASP A 191 -18.86 13.28 -4.12
N ILE A 192 -18.57 13.08 -2.82
CA ILE A 192 -18.27 14.17 -1.88
C ILE A 192 -16.92 14.82 -2.22
N ILE A 193 -15.86 14.02 -2.41
CA ILE A 193 -14.51 14.53 -2.73
C ILE A 193 -14.56 15.37 -4.01
N ARG A 194 -15.15 14.83 -5.07
CA ARG A 194 -15.31 15.53 -6.36
C ARG A 194 -16.10 16.84 -6.20
N LYS A 195 -17.24 16.81 -5.50
CA LYS A 195 -18.08 18.00 -5.28
C LYS A 195 -17.37 19.09 -4.48
N ARG A 196 -16.42 18.72 -3.62
CA ARG A 196 -15.67 19.66 -2.76
C ARG A 196 -14.36 20.11 -3.37
N GLY A 197 -13.89 19.46 -4.44
CA GLY A 197 -12.60 19.75 -5.07
C GLY A 197 -11.41 19.40 -4.18
N CYS A 198 -11.58 18.49 -3.21
CA CYS A 198 -10.50 18.01 -2.36
C CYS A 198 -9.66 16.97 -3.12
N VAL A 199 -8.42 16.76 -2.66
CA VAL A 199 -7.59 15.63 -3.06
C VAL A 199 -7.77 14.49 -2.06
N LEU A 200 -7.91 13.27 -2.55
CA LEU A 200 -7.89 12.05 -1.74
C LEU A 200 -6.49 11.43 -1.79
N ILE A 201 -5.92 11.14 -0.62
CA ILE A 201 -4.87 10.13 -0.47
C ILE A 201 -5.58 8.86 -0.01
N GLU A 202 -5.69 7.87 -0.89
CA GLU A 202 -6.26 6.57 -0.58
C GLU A 202 -5.10 5.61 -0.25
N ASP A 203 -5.00 5.23 1.01
CA ASP A 203 -4.07 4.21 1.47
C ASP A 203 -4.72 2.83 1.28
N ASP A 204 -4.15 2.05 0.37
CA ASP A 204 -4.67 0.76 -0.05
C ASP A 204 -3.66 -0.36 0.18
N VAL A 205 -2.84 -0.23 1.23
CA VAL A 205 -1.82 -1.22 1.62
C VAL A 205 -2.39 -2.64 1.81
N TYR A 206 -3.66 -2.75 2.21
CA TYR A 206 -4.38 -4.02 2.37
C TYR A 206 -5.29 -4.38 1.19
N GLY A 207 -5.36 -3.53 0.15
CA GLY A 207 -6.17 -3.73 -1.04
C GLY A 207 -6.01 -5.11 -1.69
N PRO A 208 -4.78 -5.64 -1.84
CA PRO A 208 -4.55 -6.97 -2.40
C PRO A 208 -5.19 -8.14 -1.62
N LEU A 209 -5.54 -7.94 -0.34
CA LEU A 209 -6.24 -8.95 0.47
C LEU A 209 -7.76 -8.98 0.19
N GLU A 210 -8.29 -7.96 -0.48
CA GLU A 210 -9.71 -7.81 -0.85
C GLU A 210 -9.84 -7.51 -2.37
N PRO A 211 -9.37 -8.40 -3.26
CA PRO A 211 -9.25 -8.13 -4.70
C PRO A 211 -10.58 -7.77 -5.39
N GLN A 212 -11.71 -8.21 -4.82
CA GLN A 212 -13.06 -7.94 -5.31
C GLN A 212 -13.54 -6.51 -5.04
N VAL A 213 -12.88 -5.74 -4.17
CA VAL A 213 -13.31 -4.40 -3.77
C VAL A 213 -12.49 -3.33 -4.48
N ALA A 214 -13.02 -2.73 -5.55
CA ALA A 214 -12.34 -1.66 -6.28
C ALA A 214 -11.97 -0.44 -5.39
N PRO A 215 -10.82 0.21 -5.62
CA PRO A 215 -10.42 1.39 -4.86
C PRO A 215 -11.25 2.61 -5.28
N ILE A 216 -11.32 3.63 -4.41
CA ILE A 216 -11.97 4.91 -4.72
C ILE A 216 -11.24 5.62 -5.87
N ALA A 217 -9.93 5.42 -6.00
CA ALA A 217 -9.09 5.89 -7.09
C ALA A 217 -9.60 5.48 -8.47
N SER A 218 -10.32 4.35 -8.59
CA SER A 218 -10.96 3.95 -9.86
C SER A 218 -12.21 4.76 -10.20
N LEU A 219 -12.82 5.44 -9.21
CA LEU A 219 -14.03 6.25 -9.39
C LEU A 219 -13.71 7.73 -9.65
N ILE A 220 -12.63 8.24 -9.05
CA ILE A 220 -12.15 9.64 -9.11
C ILE A 220 -10.63 9.72 -9.31
N PRO A 221 -10.05 9.12 -10.37
CA PRO A 221 -8.60 9.09 -10.57
C PRO A 221 -7.99 10.49 -10.70
N GLU A 222 -8.75 11.48 -11.15
CA GLU A 222 -8.35 12.89 -11.27
C GLU A 222 -8.18 13.61 -9.93
N HIS A 223 -8.78 13.07 -8.86
CA HIS A 223 -8.73 13.62 -7.50
C HIS A 223 -7.95 12.76 -6.51
N THR A 224 -7.35 11.63 -6.94
CA THR A 224 -6.83 10.62 -6.01
C THR A 224 -5.36 10.29 -6.25
N TYR A 225 -4.60 10.25 -5.16
CA TYR A 225 -3.31 9.56 -5.05
C TYR A 225 -3.55 8.23 -4.32
N LEU A 226 -3.33 7.11 -5.00
CA LEU A 226 -3.39 5.77 -4.40
C LEU A 226 -2.00 5.42 -3.86
N ALA A 227 -1.90 5.03 -2.59
CA ALA A 227 -0.65 4.76 -1.86
C ALA A 227 -0.65 3.40 -1.15
#